data_AF-A0A0E3S2V8-F1
#
_entry.id   AF-A0A0E3S2V8-F1
#
_cell.length_a   1.000
_cell.length_b   1.000
_cell.length_c   1.000
_cell.angle_alpha   90.00
_cell.angle_beta   90.00
_cell.angle_gamma   90.00
#
_symmetry.space_group_name_H-M   'P 1'
#
loop_
_entity.id
_entity.type
_entity.pdbx_description
1 polymer ?
#
loop_
_entity_poly.entity_id
_entity_poly.type
_entity_poly.pdbx_seq_one_letter_code
_entity_poly.pdbx_strand_id
1 'polypeptide(L)'
;MSSPSIPLPLKTEHSTRDRLYWNFFNLIPLLIGSIAIARDSLKWVAVYIGIALFFFLVIEFRFACTHCLYYIRSKGCVKCMMLHGVPKIFKAHPGPHSPFEKVMTVFGALAMFLFPVYWLVRDPLLLGGYVVSWALFFLTARRYECVRCINFECPMNRVPGEVKKRI
;
A
#
# COMPACT_ATOMS: atom_id res chain seq x y z
N MET A 1 -31.01 16.67 1.30
CA MET A 1 -31.23 16.17 -0.08
C MET A 1 -29.87 15.79 -0.67
N SER A 2 -29.53 14.50 -0.67
CA SER A 2 -28.31 13.99 -1.27
C SER A 2 -28.49 13.93 -2.79
N SER A 3 -27.76 14.79 -3.49
CA SER A 3 -27.67 14.79 -4.96
C SER A 3 -27.37 13.37 -5.48
N PRO A 4 -27.98 12.90 -6.59
CA PRO A 4 -27.67 11.60 -7.16
C PRO A 4 -26.25 11.66 -7.72
N SER A 5 -25.26 11.34 -6.89
CA SER A 5 -23.87 11.31 -7.31
C SER A 5 -23.76 10.24 -8.40
N ILE A 6 -23.56 10.68 -9.64
CA ILE A 6 -23.16 9.80 -10.75
C ILE A 6 -22.06 8.89 -10.21
N PRO A 7 -22.24 7.56 -10.22
CA PRO A 7 -21.26 6.67 -9.62
C PRO A 7 -19.93 6.86 -10.33
N LEU A 8 -18.90 7.29 -9.59
CA LEU A 8 -17.56 7.43 -10.14
C LEU A 8 -17.15 6.11 -10.79
N PRO A 9 -16.65 6.11 -12.04
CA PRO A 9 -16.31 4.88 -12.73
C PRO A 9 -15.19 4.16 -11.98
N LEU A 10 -15.32 2.84 -11.84
CA LEU A 10 -14.31 1.98 -11.26
C LEU A 10 -12.99 2.11 -12.03
N LYS A 11 -11.88 2.14 -11.30
CA LYS A 11 -10.54 2.26 -11.87
C LYS A 11 -10.03 0.86 -12.18
N THR A 12 -10.14 0.40 -13.42
CA THR A 12 -9.69 -0.95 -13.81
C THR A 12 -8.22 -1.02 -14.16
N GLU A 13 -7.61 0.10 -14.54
CA GLU A 13 -6.20 0.22 -14.87
C GLU A 13 -5.61 1.51 -14.27
N HIS A 14 -4.30 1.47 -13.98
CA HIS A 14 -3.54 2.63 -13.50
C HIS A 14 -2.64 3.16 -14.62
N SER A 15 -2.75 4.46 -14.90
CA SER A 15 -1.89 5.17 -15.84
C SER A 15 -0.46 5.30 -15.29
N THR A 16 0.50 5.63 -16.15
CA THR A 16 1.89 5.89 -15.72
C THR A 16 1.95 7.02 -14.67
N ARG A 17 1.12 8.05 -14.81
CA ARG A 17 1.03 9.15 -13.84
C ARG A 17 0.58 8.67 -12.47
N ASP A 18 -0.42 7.79 -12.42
CA ASP A 18 -0.89 7.19 -11.16
C ASP A 18 0.22 6.40 -10.48
N ARG A 19 0.96 5.58 -11.26
CA ARG A 19 2.05 4.76 -10.76
C ARG A 19 3.17 5.61 -10.15
N LEU A 20 3.59 6.65 -10.87
CA LEU A 20 4.61 7.58 -10.38
C LEU A 20 4.13 8.29 -9.11
N TYR A 21 2.92 8.84 -9.12
CA TYR A 21 2.35 9.53 -7.97
C TYR A 21 2.38 8.65 -6.72
N TRP A 22 1.84 7.43 -6.79
CA TRP A 22 1.76 6.54 -5.62
C TRP A 22 3.13 6.06 -5.15
N ASN A 23 4.05 5.76 -6.07
CA ASN A 23 5.40 5.32 -5.69
C ASN A 23 6.21 6.46 -5.07
N PHE A 24 6.21 7.66 -5.65
CA PHE A 24 6.87 8.82 -5.04
C PHE A 24 6.26 9.16 -3.70
N PHE A 25 4.93 9.06 -3.58
CA PHE A 25 4.27 9.38 -2.33
C PHE A 25 4.57 8.37 -1.22
N ASN A 26 4.67 7.08 -1.56
CA ASN A 26 5.13 6.04 -0.64
C ASN A 26 6.64 6.17 -0.29
N LEU A 27 7.45 6.73 -1.20
CA LEU A 27 8.88 6.92 -0.98
C LEU A 27 9.18 7.99 0.07
N ILE A 28 8.34 9.02 0.22
CA ILE A 28 8.53 10.11 1.20
C ILE A 28 8.71 9.58 2.64
N PRO A 29 7.77 8.81 3.23
CA PRO A 29 7.96 8.30 4.59
C PRO A 29 9.17 7.38 4.70
N LEU A 30 9.46 6.59 3.66
CA LEU A 30 10.63 5.70 3.59
C LEU A 30 11.94 6.49 3.64
N LEU A 31 12.02 7.63 2.94
CA LEU A 31 13.16 8.54 2.99
C LEU A 31 13.29 9.20 4.36
N ILE A 32 12.19 9.67 4.95
CA ILE A 32 12.21 10.28 6.30
C ILE A 32 12.75 9.28 7.33
N GLY A 33 12.24 8.04 7.33
CA GLY A 33 12.74 6.98 8.21
C GLY A 33 14.22 6.66 7.96
N SER A 34 14.63 6.59 6.69
CA SER A 34 16.03 6.34 6.33
C SER A 34 16.96 7.48 6.77
N ILE A 35 16.55 8.74 6.62
CA ILE A 35 17.32 9.91 7.08
C ILE A 35 17.51 9.88 8.60
N ALA A 36 16.46 9.55 9.34
CA ALA A 36 16.54 9.44 10.80
C ALA A 36 17.54 8.37 11.25
N ILE A 37 17.54 7.21 10.58
CA ILE A 37 18.45 6.10 10.86
C ILE A 37 19.88 6.41 10.39
N ALA A 38 20.04 7.08 9.25
CA ALA A 38 21.35 7.39 8.65
C ALA A 38 22.22 8.28 9.53
N ARG A 39 21.59 9.10 10.40
CA ARG A 39 22.30 9.92 11.40
C ARG A 39 23.04 9.09 12.44
N ASP A 40 22.65 7.83 12.62
CA ASP A 40 23.23 6.90 13.59
C ASP A 40 24.10 5.85 12.88
N SER A 41 23.55 5.16 11.86
CA SER A 41 24.31 4.16 11.11
C SER A 41 23.71 3.82 9.75
N LEU A 42 24.55 3.84 8.72
CA LEU A 42 24.18 3.35 7.38
C LEU A 42 23.87 1.84 7.35
N LYS A 43 24.42 1.06 8.29
CA LYS A 43 24.10 -0.38 8.39
C LYS A 43 22.62 -0.58 8.72
N TRP A 44 22.09 0.21 9.65
CA TRP A 44 20.67 0.15 10.02
C TRP A 44 19.76 0.66 8.91
N VAL A 45 20.22 1.59 8.07
CA VAL A 45 19.49 1.99 6.86
C VAL A 45 19.34 0.82 5.89
N ALA A 46 20.41 0.06 5.66
CA ALA A 46 20.36 -1.14 4.81
C ALA A 46 19.39 -2.19 5.37
N VAL A 47 19.39 -2.39 6.70
CA VAL A 47 18.40 -3.26 7.37
C VAL A 47 16.98 -2.76 7.16
N TYR A 48 16.75 -1.45 7.31
CA TYR A 48 15.42 -0.85 7.12
C TYR A 48 14.91 -1.02 5.68
N ILE A 49 15.77 -0.74 4.68
CA ILE A 49 15.45 -0.98 3.26
C ILE A 49 15.17 -2.46 3.03
N GLY A 50 15.95 -3.36 3.62
CA GLY A 50 15.72 -4.80 3.56
C GLY A 50 14.34 -5.20 4.12
N ILE A 51 13.95 -4.66 5.28
CA ILE A 51 12.63 -4.87 5.89
C ILE A 51 11.53 -4.36 4.94
N ALA A 52 11.67 -3.16 4.39
CA ALA A 52 10.68 -2.60 3.47
C ALA A 52 10.55 -3.44 2.19
N LEU A 53 11.66 -3.82 1.56
CA LEU A 53 11.66 -4.67 0.37
C LEU A 53 11.04 -6.04 0.67
N PHE A 54 11.39 -6.65 1.80
CA PHE A 54 10.81 -7.92 2.22
C PHE A 54 9.30 -7.80 2.45
N PHE A 55 8.85 -6.72 3.10
CA PHE A 55 7.44 -6.45 3.29
C PHE A 55 6.71 -6.31 1.95
N PHE A 56 7.15 -5.40 1.06
CA PHE A 56 6.46 -5.12 -0.20
C PHE A 56 6.53 -6.28 -1.20
N LEU A 57 7.69 -6.92 -1.36
CA LEU A 57 7.94 -7.93 -2.40
C LEU A 57 7.65 -9.37 -1.97
N VAL A 58 7.59 -9.63 -0.66
CA VAL A 58 7.31 -10.97 -0.12
C VAL A 58 6.00 -11.00 0.64
N ILE A 59 5.88 -10.28 1.76
CA ILE A 59 4.71 -10.39 2.64
C ILE A 59 3.46 -9.84 1.96
N GLU A 60 3.44 -8.56 1.61
CA GLU A 60 2.31 -7.92 0.95
C GLU A 60 2.03 -8.58 -0.39
N PHE A 61 3.09 -8.91 -1.15
CA PHE A 61 2.94 -9.54 -2.45
C PHE A 61 2.27 -10.92 -2.37
N ARG A 62 2.65 -11.75 -1.40
CA ARG A 62 2.12 -13.10 -1.21
C ARG A 62 0.72 -13.11 -0.59
N PHE A 63 0.51 -12.30 0.45
CA PHE A 63 -0.66 -12.42 1.32
C PHE A 63 -1.74 -11.39 1.04
N ALA A 64 -1.40 -10.21 0.50
CA ALA A 64 -2.36 -9.17 0.16
C ALA A 64 -2.62 -9.13 -1.36
N CYS A 65 -1.56 -9.05 -2.17
CA CYS A 65 -1.69 -8.83 -3.61
C CYS A 65 -2.32 -10.01 -4.35
N THR A 66 -2.09 -11.26 -3.93
CA THR A 66 -2.65 -12.46 -4.58
C THR A 66 -4.18 -12.52 -4.58
N HIS A 67 -4.84 -11.82 -3.63
CA HIS A 67 -6.29 -11.67 -3.54
C HIS A 67 -6.82 -10.48 -4.35
N CYS A 68 -5.94 -9.56 -4.77
CA CYS A 68 -6.33 -8.32 -5.42
C CYS A 68 -6.74 -8.54 -6.88
N LEU A 69 -7.85 -7.96 -7.32
CA LEU A 69 -8.32 -8.08 -8.69
C LEU A 69 -7.33 -7.54 -9.74
N TYR A 70 -6.52 -6.53 -9.42
CA TYR A 70 -5.44 -6.08 -10.32
C TYR A 70 -4.36 -7.14 -10.53
N TYR A 71 -4.10 -7.97 -9.52
CA TYR A 71 -3.20 -9.11 -9.63
C TYR A 71 -3.87 -10.24 -10.40
N ILE A 72 -5.10 -10.61 -10.05
CA ILE A 72 -5.82 -11.73 -10.68
C ILE A 72 -5.96 -11.52 -12.18
N ARG A 73 -6.39 -10.33 -12.61
CA ARG A 73 -6.66 -10.01 -14.02
C ARG A 73 -5.39 -9.81 -14.87
N SER A 74 -4.22 -9.60 -14.26
CA SER A 74 -3.01 -9.31 -15.02
C SER A 74 -2.37 -10.58 -15.60
N LYS A 75 -1.76 -10.47 -16.78
CA LYS A 75 -1.00 -11.54 -17.44
C LYS A 75 0.49 -11.27 -17.27
N GLY A 76 1.26 -12.25 -16.78
CA GLY A 76 2.72 -12.15 -16.62
C GLY A 76 3.18 -11.24 -15.48
N CYS A 77 2.96 -9.93 -15.62
CA CYS A 77 3.34 -8.92 -14.63
C CYS A 77 2.12 -8.26 -13.97
N VAL A 78 2.34 -7.67 -12.81
CA VAL A 78 1.31 -7.02 -12.00
C VAL A 78 1.03 -5.62 -12.54
N LYS A 79 -0.25 -5.23 -12.57
CA LYS A 79 -0.71 -3.95 -13.12
C LYS A 79 -1.17 -2.94 -12.06
N CYS A 80 -0.92 -3.21 -10.78
CA CYS A 80 -1.28 -2.34 -9.65
C CYS A 80 -0.52 -1.01 -9.67
N MET A 81 -1.04 0.01 -8.98
CA MET A 81 -0.41 1.32 -8.82
C MET A 81 0.98 1.29 -8.18
N MET A 82 1.22 0.39 -7.24
CA MET A 82 2.47 0.37 -6.46
C MET A 82 3.50 -0.59 -7.08
N LEU A 83 3.14 -1.86 -7.25
CA LEU A 83 4.03 -2.92 -7.74
C LEU A 83 3.90 -3.18 -9.25
N HIS A 84 3.74 -2.12 -10.05
CA HIS A 84 3.62 -2.28 -11.50
C HIS A 84 4.89 -2.92 -12.08
N GLY A 85 4.72 -3.90 -12.97
CA GLY A 85 5.84 -4.52 -13.68
C GLY A 85 6.51 -5.67 -12.92
N VAL A 86 6.21 -5.86 -11.63
CA VAL A 86 6.70 -7.01 -10.87
C VAL A 86 6.12 -8.31 -11.47
N PRO A 87 6.96 -9.32 -11.77
CA PRO A 87 6.48 -10.61 -12.26
C PRO A 87 5.54 -11.29 -11.26
N LYS A 88 4.49 -11.95 -11.75
CA LYS A 88 3.57 -12.74 -10.93
C LYS A 88 4.25 -14.04 -10.48
N ILE A 89 4.96 -13.98 -9.36
CA ILE A 89 5.65 -15.16 -8.79
C ILE A 89 4.72 -16.08 -8.00
N PHE A 90 3.60 -15.56 -7.49
CA PHE A 90 2.66 -16.32 -6.66
C PHE A 90 1.37 -16.66 -7.41
N LYS A 91 0.76 -17.80 -7.06
CA LYS A 91 -0.56 -18.15 -7.58
C LYS A 91 -1.60 -17.17 -7.05
N ALA A 92 -2.56 -16.81 -7.90
CA ALA A 92 -3.69 -15.98 -7.51
C ALA A 92 -4.62 -16.76 -6.58
N HIS A 93 -5.09 -16.12 -5.51
CA HIS A 93 -5.99 -16.70 -4.51
C HIS A 93 -7.21 -15.77 -4.35
N PRO A 94 -8.20 -15.83 -5.25
CA PRO A 94 -9.39 -15.00 -5.14
C PRO A 94 -10.19 -15.37 -3.88
N GLY A 95 -10.73 -14.38 -3.20
CA GLY A 95 -11.56 -14.56 -2.01
C GLY A 95 -11.06 -13.79 -0.79
N PRO A 96 -11.72 -13.95 0.37
CA PRO A 96 -11.35 -13.25 1.60
C PRO A 96 -10.02 -13.77 2.14
N HIS A 97 -9.25 -12.88 2.78
CA HIS A 97 -8.01 -13.25 3.46
C HIS A 97 -8.29 -14.17 4.65
N SER A 98 -7.51 -15.24 4.78
CA SER A 98 -7.49 -16.08 5.97
C SER A 98 -6.97 -15.30 7.19
N PRO A 99 -7.32 -15.71 8.42
CA PRO A 99 -6.80 -15.06 9.63
C PRO A 99 -5.27 -15.04 9.67
N PHE A 100 -4.62 -16.12 9.24
CA PHE A 100 -3.17 -16.22 9.18
C PHE A 100 -2.56 -15.16 8.24
N GLU A 101 -3.11 -15.01 7.03
CA GLU A 101 -2.63 -14.04 6.05
C GLU A 101 -2.74 -12.60 6.57
N LYS A 102 -3.87 -12.28 7.22
CA LYS A 102 -4.07 -10.97 7.87
C LYS A 102 -3.02 -10.71 8.94
N VAL A 103 -2.78 -11.70 9.81
CA VAL A 103 -1.81 -11.59 10.89
C VAL A 103 -0.40 -11.38 10.33
N MET A 104 0.01 -12.16 9.32
CA MET A 104 1.33 -12.00 8.69
C MET A 104 1.49 -10.63 8.01
N THR A 105 0.47 -10.15 7.30
CA THR A 105 0.49 -8.80 6.70
C THR A 105 0.59 -7.71 7.76
N VAL A 106 -0.16 -7.83 8.86
CA VAL A 106 -0.11 -6.84 9.97
C VAL A 106 1.26 -6.84 10.64
N PHE A 107 1.83 -8.00 10.97
CA PHE A 107 3.16 -8.06 11.58
C PHE A 107 4.24 -7.51 10.65
N GLY A 108 4.20 -7.84 9.36
CA GLY A 108 5.11 -7.28 8.37
C GLY A 108 5.00 -5.77 8.27
N ALA A 109 3.77 -5.24 8.25
CA ALA A 109 3.52 -3.81 8.24
C ALA A 109 4.08 -3.16 9.52
N LEU A 110 3.75 -3.68 10.71
CA LEU A 110 4.24 -3.16 11.98
C LEU A 110 5.76 -3.11 12.03
N ALA A 111 6.45 -4.14 11.54
CA ALA A 111 7.91 -4.12 11.43
C ALA A 111 8.38 -2.95 10.56
N MET A 112 7.80 -2.76 9.37
CA MET A 112 8.16 -1.65 8.48
C MET A 112 7.85 -0.26 9.07
N PHE A 113 6.70 -0.10 9.73
CA PHE A 113 6.26 1.19 10.27
C PHE A 113 6.97 1.56 11.58
N LEU A 114 7.18 0.59 12.47
CA LEU A 114 7.71 0.85 13.82
C LEU A 114 9.23 0.82 13.89
N PHE A 115 9.90 0.12 12.97
CA PHE A 115 11.36 0.05 12.97
C PHE A 115 12.05 1.42 13.00
N PRO A 116 11.75 2.40 12.11
CA PRO A 116 12.42 3.69 12.14
C PRO A 116 12.02 4.55 13.34
N VAL A 117 10.92 4.22 14.05
CA VAL A 117 10.38 5.05 15.14
C VAL A 117 11.38 5.21 16.28
N TYR A 118 12.17 4.17 16.58
CA TYR A 118 13.22 4.23 17.60
C TYR A 118 14.23 5.37 17.37
N TRP A 119 14.56 5.68 16.11
CA TRP A 119 15.43 6.80 15.78
C TRP A 119 14.65 8.11 15.61
N LEU A 120 13.43 8.04 15.06
CA LEU A 120 12.59 9.22 14.84
C LEU A 120 12.22 9.94 16.13
N VAL A 121 12.02 9.25 17.25
CA VAL A 121 11.68 9.89 18.54
C VAL A 121 12.75 10.87 19.05
N ARG A 122 13.98 10.79 18.54
CA ARG A 122 15.07 11.74 18.87
C ARG A 122 14.94 13.07 18.13
N ASP A 123 14.17 13.13 17.05
CA ASP A 123 13.92 14.34 16.27
C ASP A 123 12.40 14.52 16.05
N PRO A 124 11.74 15.36 16.88
CA PRO A 124 10.30 15.59 16.78
C PRO A 124 9.83 16.10 15.41
N LEU A 125 10.68 16.82 14.67
CA LEU A 125 10.34 17.32 13.34
C LEU A 125 10.29 16.16 12.33
N LEU A 126 11.29 15.27 12.35
CA LEU A 126 11.28 14.09 11.50
C LEU A 126 10.16 13.11 11.89
N LEU A 127 9.92 12.90 13.18
CA LEU A 127 8.80 12.09 13.66
C LEU A 127 7.46 12.65 13.18
N GLY A 128 7.27 13.97 13.33
CA GLY A 128 6.07 14.66 12.83
C GLY A 128 5.90 14.49 11.33
N GLY A 129 6.96 14.70 10.55
CA GLY A 129 6.97 14.49 9.10
C GLY A 129 6.66 13.05 8.70
N TYR A 130 7.19 12.07 9.44
CA TYR A 130 6.93 10.64 9.21
C TYR A 130 5.46 10.29 9.45
N VAL A 131 4.89 10.73 10.57
CA VAL A 131 3.48 10.48 10.91
C VAL A 131 2.55 11.17 9.91
N VAL A 132 2.82 12.45 9.59
CA VAL A 132 2.00 13.22 8.64
C VAL A 132 2.08 12.62 7.24
N SER A 133 3.26 12.24 6.76
CA SER A 133 3.40 11.64 5.42
C SER A 133 2.61 10.33 5.30
N TRP A 134 2.67 9.45 6.29
CA TRP A 134 1.84 8.24 6.30
C TRP A 134 0.35 8.54 6.41
N ALA A 135 -0.05 9.49 7.26
CA ALA A 135 -1.44 9.90 7.39
C ALA A 135 -1.98 10.41 6.05
N LEU A 136 -1.24 11.29 5.37
CA LEU A 136 -1.62 11.80 4.06
C LEU A 136 -1.64 10.69 3.00
N PHE A 137 -0.68 9.74 3.03
CA PHE A 137 -0.70 8.57 2.16
C PHE A 137 -2.02 7.80 2.27
N PHE A 138 -2.40 7.40 3.49
CA PHE A 138 -3.65 6.66 3.70
C PHE A 138 -4.90 7.47 3.40
N LEU A 139 -4.93 8.76 3.75
CA LEU A 139 -6.09 9.63 3.51
C LEU A 139 -6.32 9.86 2.01
N THR A 140 -5.26 10.15 1.27
CA THR A 140 -5.35 10.31 -0.19
C THR A 140 -5.69 8.98 -0.87
N ALA A 141 -5.11 7.86 -0.44
CA ALA A 141 -5.45 6.55 -0.99
C ALA A 141 -6.94 6.25 -0.77
N ARG A 142 -7.45 6.53 0.44
CA ARG A 142 -8.87 6.42 0.76
C ARG A 142 -9.73 7.34 -0.10
N ARG A 143 -9.29 8.57 -0.33
CA ARG A 143 -10.06 9.60 -1.06
C ARG A 143 -10.11 9.37 -2.56
N TYR A 144 -9.03 8.87 -3.16
CA TYR A 144 -8.87 8.84 -4.62
C TYR A 144 -8.84 7.43 -5.22
N GLU A 145 -8.33 6.43 -4.49
CA GLU A 145 -8.20 5.06 -4.99
C GLU A 145 -9.29 4.14 -4.41
N CYS A 146 -9.44 4.10 -3.09
CA CYS A 146 -10.34 3.16 -2.42
C CYS A 146 -11.82 3.32 -2.82
N VAL A 147 -12.24 4.53 -3.20
CA VAL A 147 -13.61 4.84 -3.66
C VAL A 147 -13.89 4.36 -5.09
N ARG A 148 -12.86 3.97 -5.84
CA ARG A 148 -12.96 3.50 -7.24
C ARG A 148 -12.29 2.13 -7.44
N CYS A 149 -11.81 1.50 -6.38
CA CYS A 149 -11.05 0.26 -6.43
C CYS A 149 -11.93 -0.93 -6.81
N ILE A 150 -11.47 -1.74 -7.76
CA ILE A 150 -12.17 -2.95 -8.21
C ILE A 150 -12.07 -4.13 -7.23
N ASN A 151 -11.18 -4.07 -6.23
CA ASN A 151 -11.03 -5.13 -5.24
C ASN A 151 -12.01 -4.93 -4.07
N PHE A 152 -13.24 -5.47 -4.20
CA PHE A 152 -14.32 -5.24 -3.23
C PHE A 152 -14.13 -5.93 -1.87
N GLU A 153 -13.35 -7.02 -1.84
CA GLU A 153 -12.99 -7.77 -0.63
C GLU A 153 -11.90 -7.07 0.21
N CYS A 154 -11.27 -6.02 -0.32
CA CYS A 154 -10.26 -5.27 0.42
C CYS A 154 -10.92 -4.53 1.61
N PRO A 155 -10.38 -4.65 2.83
CA PRO A 155 -10.89 -3.93 4.02
C PRO A 155 -10.88 -2.41 3.86
N MET A 156 -10.01 -1.88 2.99
CA MET A 156 -9.91 -0.46 2.70
C MET A 156 -10.84 0.00 1.58
N ASN A 157 -11.54 -0.90 0.89
CA ASN A 157 -12.45 -0.55 -0.21
C ASN A 157 -13.60 0.33 0.28
N ARG A 158 -13.87 1.43 -0.42
CA ARG A 158 -14.91 2.43 -0.10
C ARG A 158 -15.88 2.65 -1.26
N VAL A 159 -15.93 1.74 -2.23
CA VAL A 159 -16.92 1.81 -3.32
C VAL A 159 -18.33 1.67 -2.71
N PRO A 160 -19.29 2.56 -3.03
CA PRO A 160 -20.65 2.47 -2.53
C PRO A 160 -21.32 1.13 -2.87
N GLY A 161 -22.12 0.59 -1.94
CA GLY A 161 -22.79 -0.71 -2.12
C GLY A 161 -23.68 -0.79 -3.37
N GLU A 162 -24.29 0.31 -3.78
CA GLU A 162 -25.13 0.41 -4.99
C GLU A 162 -24.37 0.22 -6.31
N VAL A 163 -23.04 0.38 -6.28
CA VAL A 163 -22.17 0.07 -7.42
C VAL A 163 -21.72 -1.39 -7.35
N LYS A 164 -21.48 -1.92 -6.14
CA LYS A 164 -21.11 -3.33 -5.93
C LYS A 164 -22.23 -4.30 -6.34
N LYS A 165 -23.50 -3.95 -6.11
CA LYS A 165 -24.66 -4.80 -6.46
C LYS A 165 -24.99 -4.85 -7.96
N ARG A 166 -24.40 -3.96 -8.76
CA ARG A 166 -24.68 -3.81 -10.20
C ARG A 166 -23.72 -4.58 -11.10
N ILE A 167 -22.75 -5.27 -10.52
CA ILE A 167 -21.66 -6.02 -11.18
C ILE A 167 -21.63 -7.42 -10.57
#